data_AF-A0A1X7UAS1-F1
#
_entry.id   AF-A0A1X7UAS1-F1
#
_cell.length_a   1.000
_cell.length_b   1.000
_cell.length_c   1.000
_cell.angle_alpha   90.00
_cell.angle_beta   90.00
_cell.angle_gamma   90.00
#
_symmetry.space_group_name_H-M   'P 1'
#
loop_
_entity.id
_entity.type
_entity.pdbx_description
1 polymer ?
#
loop_
_entity_poly.entity_id
_entity_poly.type
_entity_poly.pdbx_seq_one_letter_code
_entity_poly.pdbx_strand_id
1 'polypeptide(L)' 'CSCTHCVVMQTQRECLCCRAVQKVLDKIHEADDHQVKCITEHPGFAPVCLNIWVLQAAYSQYRQQYGNFNAPVH' A
#
# COMPACT_ATOMS: atom_id res chain seq x y z
N CYS A 1 -12.33 11.86 -6.88
CA CYS A 1 -10.98 11.24 -6.97
C CYS A 1 -10.16 12.01 -8.00
N SER A 2 -8.89 12.33 -7.72
CA SER A 2 -8.00 13.10 -8.61
C SER A 2 -6.96 12.26 -9.36
N CYS A 3 -6.77 10.98 -9.01
CA CYS A 3 -5.82 10.10 -9.69
C CYS A 3 -6.43 9.28 -10.85
N THR A 4 -7.74 9.43 -11.10
CA THR A 4 -8.53 8.74 -12.15
C THR A 4 -8.53 7.20 -12.14
N HIS A 5 -7.90 6.56 -11.15
CA HIS A 5 -7.79 5.10 -11.04
C HIS A 5 -8.61 4.51 -9.89
N CYS A 6 -9.02 5.30 -8.90
CA CYS A 6 -9.87 4.78 -7.82
C CYS A 6 -11.31 4.59 -8.31
N VAL A 7 -11.98 3.59 -7.75
CA VAL A 7 -13.40 3.32 -7.94
C VAL A 7 -14.23 3.86 -6.76
N VAL A 8 -15.53 4.01 -6.97
CA VAL A 8 -16.46 4.36 -5.89
C VAL A 8 -16.59 3.17 -4.93
N MET A 9 -16.40 3.41 -3.64
CA MET A 9 -16.55 2.40 -2.59
C MET A 9 -17.91 2.50 -1.90
N GLN A 10 -18.33 1.44 -1.23
CA GLN A 10 -19.65 1.35 -0.58
C GLN A 10 -19.83 2.38 0.55
N THR A 11 -18.74 2.71 1.26
CA THR A 11 -18.79 3.65 2.39
C THR A 11 -17.98 4.91 2.10
N GLN A 12 -18.42 6.04 2.65
CA GLN A 12 -17.66 7.30 2.59
C GLN A 12 -16.26 7.16 3.19
N ARG A 13 -16.12 6.33 4.23
CA ARG A 13 -14.84 6.07 4.91
C ARG A 13 -13.82 5.42 3.98
N GLU A 14 -14.25 4.52 3.10
CA GLU A 14 -13.39 3.80 2.17
C GLU A 14 -13.25 4.50 0.82
N CYS A 15 -14.18 5.39 0.46
CA CYS A 15 -14.22 6.10 -0.81
C CYS A 15 -13.19 7.25 -0.88
N LEU A 16 -11.92 6.92 -0.67
CA LEU A 16 -10.79 7.85 -0.62
C LEU A 16 -9.92 7.75 -1.87
N CYS A 17 -9.41 8.89 -2.33
CA CYS A 17 -8.38 8.95 -3.36
C CYS A 17 -7.01 8.69 -2.73
N CYS A 18 -6.15 7.90 -3.38
CA CYS A 18 -4.77 7.69 -2.92
C CYS A 18 -3.98 9.01 -2.78
N ARG A 19 -4.31 10.04 -3.56
CA ARG A 19 -3.68 11.37 -3.47
C ARG A 19 -4.23 12.25 -2.34
N ALA A 20 -5.35 11.88 -1.72
CA ALA A 20 -5.93 12.61 -0.60
C ALA A 20 -5.32 12.20 0.75
N VAL A 21 -4.61 11.06 0.79
CA VAL A 21 -3.92 10.58 1.98
C VAL A 21 -2.46 11.01 1.88
N GLN A 22 -2.03 11.95 2.72
CA GLN A 22 -0.70 12.58 2.63
C GLN A 22 0.44 11.55 2.56
N LYS A 23 0.44 10.55 3.44
CA LYS A 23 1.48 9.49 3.45
C LYS A 23 1.56 8.70 2.14
N VAL A 24 0.43 8.53 1.45
CA VAL A 24 0.38 7.83 0.16
C VAL A 24 0.85 8.75 -0.96
N LEU A 25 0.51 10.04 -0.88
CA LEU A 25 0.99 11.05 -1.81
C LEU A 25 2.52 11.22 -1.72
N ASP A 26 3.09 11.20 -0.52
CA ASP A 26 4.53 11.25 -0.31
C ASP A 26 5.22 10.06 -0.99
N LYS A 27 4.66 8.85 -0.85
CA LYS A 27 5.15 7.64 -1.55
C LYS A 27 5.04 7.74 -3.07
N ILE A 28 3.98 8.37 -3.60
CA ILE A 28 3.86 8.62 -5.04
C ILE A 28 5.01 9.52 -5.51
N HIS A 29 5.37 10.55 -4.72
CA HIS A 29 6.42 11.51 -5.06
C HIS A 29 7.85 10.97 -4.86
N GLU A 30 8.04 9.80 -4.25
CA GLU A 30 9.34 9.12 -4.18
C GLU A 30 9.77 8.54 -5.54
N ALA A 31 8.84 8.37 -6.48
CA ALA A 31 9.20 7.97 -7.82
C ALA A 31 9.92 9.13 -8.54
N ASP A 32 11.09 8.87 -9.11
CA ASP A 32 11.81 9.82 -9.98
C ASP A 32 11.02 10.21 -11.25
N ASP A 33 9.90 9.53 -11.50
CA ASP A 33 8.98 9.81 -12.60
C ASP A 33 7.78 10.67 -12.15
N HIS A 34 7.76 11.91 -12.63
CA HIS A 34 6.70 12.88 -12.37
C HIS A 34 5.36 12.52 -13.05
N GLN A 35 5.32 11.47 -13.89
CA GLN A 35 4.10 10.99 -14.53
C GLN A 35 3.27 10.04 -13.64
N VAL A 36 3.83 9.55 -12.53
CA VAL A 36 3.09 8.69 -11.60
C VAL A 36 1.97 9.50 -10.95
N LYS A 37 0.71 9.19 -11.31
CA LYS A 37 -0.48 9.91 -10.83
C LYS A 37 -1.25 9.10 -9.80
N CYS A 38 -1.09 7.78 -9.78
CA CYS A 38 -1.71 6.86 -8.85
C CYS A 38 -0.66 6.01 -8.12
N ILE A 39 -0.93 5.61 -6.88
CA ILE A 39 -0.04 4.72 -6.12
C ILE A 39 0.19 3.38 -6.82
N THR A 40 -0.77 2.90 -7.60
CA THR A 40 -0.65 1.64 -8.34
C THR A 40 0.31 1.73 -9.53
N GLU A 41 0.61 2.94 -10.00
CA GLU A 41 1.58 3.20 -11.07
C GLU A 41 3.01 3.37 -10.50
N HIS A 42 3.17 3.50 -9.19
CA HIS A 42 4.49 3.60 -8.56
C HIS A 42 5.31 2.35 -8.90
N PRO A 43 6.58 2.47 -9.33
CA PRO A 43 7.39 1.34 -9.80
C PRO A 43 7.57 0.25 -8.73
N GLY A 44 7.56 0.63 -7.46
CA GLY A 44 7.59 -0.31 -6.33
C GLY A 44 6.27 -1.03 -6.02
N PHE A 45 5.11 -0.55 -6.51
CA PHE A 45 3.81 -1.08 -6.08
C PHE A 45 3.59 -2.53 -6.51
N ALA A 46 3.73 -2.82 -7.81
CA ALA A 46 3.57 -4.18 -8.32
C ALA A 46 4.56 -5.19 -7.70
N PRO A 47 5.89 -4.95 -7.69
CA PRO A 47 6.84 -5.92 -7.13
C PRO A 47 6.73 -6.10 -5.61
N VAL A 48 6.25 -5.10 -4.85
CA VAL A 48 6.17 -5.20 -3.38
C VAL A 48 4.79 -5.66 -2.90
N CYS A 49 3.71 -5.09 -3.46
CA CYS A 49 2.35 -5.30 -2.96
C CYS A 49 1.58 -6.39 -3.71
N LEU A 50 1.95 -6.72 -4.95
CA LEU A 50 1.22 -7.70 -5.78
C LEU A 50 2.01 -8.99 -6.04
N ASN A 51 3.32 -9.01 -5.81
CA ASN A 51 4.14 -10.20 -6.01
C ASN A 51 3.98 -11.19 -4.84
N ILE A 52 3.34 -12.33 -5.11
CA ILE A 52 3.05 -13.35 -4.10
C ILE A 52 4.31 -13.87 -3.39
N TRP A 53 5.43 -14.00 -4.09
CA TRP A 53 6.67 -14.52 -3.51
C TRP A 53 7.29 -13.52 -2.52
N VAL A 54 7.22 -12.22 -2.84
CA VAL A 54 7.65 -11.15 -1.93
C VAL A 54 6.76 -11.11 -0.69
N LEU A 55 5.43 -11.25 -0.87
CA LEU A 55 4.48 -11.29 0.25
C LEU A 55 4.72 -12.51 1.17
N GLN A 56 4.97 -13.69 0.61
CA GLN A 56 5.30 -14.90 1.38
C GLN A 56 6.61 -14.76 2.15
N ALA A 57 7.65 -14.18 1.53
CA ALA A 57 8.92 -13.91 2.18
C ALA A 57 8.75 -12.91 3.34
N ALA A 58 8.06 -11.80 3.11
CA ALA A 58 7.77 -10.79 4.12
C ALA A 58 6.97 -11.37 5.31
N TYR A 59 5.95 -12.18 5.03
CA TYR A 59 5.17 -12.86 6.06
C TYR A 59 6.02 -13.85 6.88
N SER A 60 6.85 -14.66 6.21
CA SER A 60 7.71 -15.63 6.87
C SER A 60 8.74 -14.94 7.77
N GLN A 61 9.34 -13.84 7.30
CA GLN A 61 10.27 -13.03 8.08
C GLN A 61 9.57 -12.38 9.28
N TYR A 62 8.39 -11.79 9.07
CA TYR A 62 7.61 -11.19 10.15
C TYR A 62 7.27 -12.23 11.23
N ARG A 63 6.84 -13.44 10.85
CA ARG A 63 6.56 -14.51 11.81
C ARG A 63 7.79 -15.01 12.56
N GLN A 64 8.96 -15.06 11.93
CA GLN A 64 10.19 -15.41 12.64
C GLN A 64 10.54 -14.36 13.70
N GLN A 65 10.33 -13.08 13.39
CA GLN A 65 10.67 -11.96 14.27
C GLN A 65 9.63 -11.72 15.38
N TYR A 66 8.35 -11.90 15.09
CA TYR A 66 7.25 -11.50 15.97
C TYR A 66 6.23 -12.61 16.25
N GLY A 67 6.30 -13.76 15.59
CA GLY A 67 5.30 -14.84 15.70
C GLY A 67 5.26 -15.57 17.05
N ASN A 68 6.24 -15.33 17.93
CA ASN A 68 6.24 -15.79 19.32
C ASN A 68 5.67 -14.75 20.30
N PHE A 69 5.19 -13.58 19.85
CA PHE A 69 4.44 -12.66 20.71
C PHE A 69 3.06 -13.24 21.00
N ASN A 70 2.94 -13.98 22.11
CA ASN A 70 1.70 -14.08 22.88
C ASN A 70 1.35 -12.69 23.41
N ALA A 71 0.84 -11.80 22.56
CA ALA A 71 0.27 -10.55 23.00
C ALA A 71 -1.02 -10.85 23.78
N PRO A 72 -1.20 -10.37 25.01
CA PRO A 72 -2.46 -10.53 25.74
C PRO A 72 -3.56 -9.84 24.94
N VAL A 73 -4.65 -10.56 24.70
CA VAL A 73 -5.88 -10.01 24.12
C VAL A 73 -6.42 -8.98 25.12
N HIS A 74 -6.50 -7.71 24.70
CA HIS A 74 -7.06 -6.63 25.49
C HIS A 74 -8.49 -6.32 25.03
#